data_AF-A0A8T5M2T0-F1
#
_entry.id   AF-A0A8T5M2T0-F1
#
_cell.length_a   1.000
_cell.length_b   1.000
_cell.length_c   1.000
_cell.angle_alpha   90.00
_cell.angle_beta   90.00
_cell.angle_gamma   90.00
#
_symmetry.space_group_name_H-M   'P 1'
#
loop_
_entity.id
_entity.type
_entity.pdbx_description
1 polymer ?
#
loop_
_entity_poly.entity_id
_entity_poly.type
_entity_poly.pdbx_seq_one_letter_code
_entity_poly.pdbx_strand_id
1 'polypeptide(L)'
;MKEPESMDELLFFTNRVVDNGSIKAWICRPPCPKCNKLMGKSINPKTGKVIKKAEDYECPSCGFKQAKADVEKDLRVEVIYKCPYCQHEGETTTEHVRKTWQGVPSFIFECQECGQKIGITKKMKSPKKKK
;
A
#
# COMPACT_ATOMS: atom_id res chain seq x y z
N MET A 1 -8.46 -9.29 7.97
CA MET A 1 -7.48 -8.18 8.05
C MET A 1 -7.65 -7.38 9.34
N LYS A 2 -6.65 -6.61 9.80
CA LYS A 2 -6.85 -5.61 10.87
C LYS A 2 -6.88 -4.22 10.24
N GLU A 3 -8.04 -3.57 10.26
CA GLU A 3 -8.12 -2.18 9.81
C GLU A 3 -7.23 -1.29 10.70
N PRO A 4 -6.43 -0.40 10.11
CA PRO A 4 -5.53 0.48 10.84
C PRO A 4 -6.32 1.52 11.65
N GLU A 5 -5.95 1.71 12.92
CA GLU A 5 -6.58 2.70 13.79
C GLU A 5 -6.05 4.12 13.50
N SER A 6 -4.83 4.22 12.96
CA SER A 6 -4.22 5.51 12.59
C SER A 6 -3.46 5.46 11.25
N MET A 7 -3.50 6.59 10.53
CA MET A 7 -2.69 6.79 9.32
C MET A 7 -1.18 6.79 9.60
N ASP A 8 -0.77 7.05 10.85
CA ASP A 8 0.64 6.98 11.25
C ASP A 8 1.22 5.57 11.18
N GLU A 9 0.36 4.55 11.26
CA GLU A 9 0.79 3.14 11.19
C GLU A 9 0.92 2.64 9.75
N LEU A 10 0.52 3.47 8.78
CA LEU A 10 0.45 3.13 7.37
C LEU A 10 1.59 3.77 6.57
N LEU A 11 2.08 3.03 5.59
CA LEU A 11 2.97 3.53 4.53
C LEU A 11 2.21 4.03 3.33
N PHE A 12 1.04 3.44 3.08
CA PHE A 12 0.16 3.79 1.99
C PHE A 12 -1.27 3.53 2.43
N PHE A 13 -2.15 4.44 2.05
CA PHE A 13 -3.58 4.30 2.24
C PHE A 13 -4.26 4.92 1.02
N THR A 14 -5.31 4.26 0.55
CA THR A 14 -6.22 4.79 -0.45
C THR A 14 -7.61 4.27 -0.16
N ASN A 15 -8.61 5.14 -0.25
CA ASN A 15 -10.02 4.78 -0.23
C ASN A 15 -10.69 5.52 -1.38
N ARG A 16 -11.37 4.79 -2.28
CA ARG A 16 -12.02 5.39 -3.45
C ARG A 16 -13.22 4.60 -3.90
N VAL A 17 -14.10 5.27 -4.60
CA VAL A 17 -15.17 4.65 -5.39
C VAL A 17 -14.68 4.50 -6.83
N VAL A 18 -14.88 3.34 -7.43
CA VAL A 18 -14.55 3.04 -8.84
C VAL A 18 -15.85 2.61 -9.50
N ASP A 19 -16.41 3.42 -10.40
CA ASP A 19 -17.73 3.20 -11.00
C ASP A 19 -18.80 2.89 -9.91
N ASN A 20 -19.36 1.66 -9.88
CA ASN A 20 -20.32 1.21 -8.85
C ASN A 20 -19.68 0.41 -7.69
N GLY A 21 -18.36 0.36 -7.63
CA GLY A 21 -17.59 -0.34 -6.61
C GLY A 21 -16.80 0.63 -5.71
N SER A 22 -16.18 0.10 -4.67
CA SER A 22 -15.36 0.86 -3.72
C SER A 22 -14.12 0.08 -3.36
N ILE A 23 -12.96 0.70 -3.38
CA ILE A 23 -11.68 0.06 -3.09
C ILE A 23 -11.00 0.82 -1.97
N LYS A 24 -10.83 0.16 -0.84
CA LYS A 24 -10.02 0.59 0.29
C LYS A 24 -8.77 -0.29 0.33
N ALA A 25 -7.59 0.31 0.24
CA ALA A 25 -6.34 -0.42 0.32
C ALA A 25 -5.31 0.32 1.15
N TRP A 26 -4.55 -0.43 1.93
CA TRP A 26 -3.53 0.11 2.79
C TRP A 26 -2.34 -0.83 2.92
N ILE A 27 -1.23 -0.25 3.38
CA ILE A 27 0.03 -0.94 3.62
C ILE A 27 0.47 -0.54 5.00
N CYS A 28 0.55 -1.50 5.91
CA CYS A 28 1.05 -1.28 7.24
C CYS A 28 2.57 -1.08 7.22
N ARG A 29 3.09 -0.30 8.16
CA ARG A 29 4.53 -0.22 8.40
C ARG A 29 5.04 -1.59 8.85
N PRO A 30 6.22 -2.01 8.38
CA PRO A 30 6.78 -3.27 8.82
C PRO A 30 7.13 -3.19 10.30
N PRO A 31 6.85 -4.24 11.09
CA PRO A 31 7.31 -4.32 12.46
C PRO A 31 8.82 -4.53 12.50
N CYS A 32 9.49 -3.92 13.48
CA CYS A 32 10.92 -4.13 13.68
C CYS A 32 11.19 -5.55 14.19
N PRO A 33 12.11 -6.32 13.57
CA PRO A 33 12.42 -7.68 14.02
C PRO A 33 13.05 -7.74 15.42
N LYS A 34 13.57 -6.62 15.95
CA LYS A 34 14.19 -6.56 17.28
C LYS A 34 13.23 -6.17 18.41
N CYS A 35 12.30 -5.25 18.14
CA CYS A 35 11.46 -4.65 19.20
C CYS A 35 9.97 -4.65 18.88
N ASN A 36 9.58 -5.22 17.73
CA ASN A 36 8.22 -5.32 17.23
C ASN A 36 7.47 -3.99 17.06
N LYS A 37 8.17 -2.85 17.16
CA LYS A 37 7.61 -1.52 16.91
C LYS A 37 7.67 -1.15 15.44
N LEU A 38 6.75 -0.32 14.99
CA LEU A 38 6.62 0.10 13.59
C LEU A 38 7.86 0.86 13.12
N MET A 39 8.46 0.40 12.03
CA MET A 39 9.60 1.08 11.41
C MET A 39 9.14 2.19 10.46
N GLY A 40 9.92 3.26 10.40
CA GLY A 40 9.68 4.40 9.52
C GLY A 40 10.83 4.59 8.54
N LYS A 41 10.68 5.52 7.60
CA LYS A 41 11.82 5.96 6.80
C LYS A 41 12.87 6.62 7.70
N SER A 42 14.14 6.44 7.36
CA SER A 42 15.25 7.05 8.10
C SER A 42 15.07 8.55 8.31
N ILE A 43 15.38 9.01 9.52
CA ILE A 43 15.29 10.42 9.91
C ILE A 43 16.67 11.06 9.71
N ASN A 44 16.71 12.27 9.16
CA ASN A 44 17.96 12.99 9.04
C ASN A 44 18.36 13.56 10.41
N PRO A 45 19.50 13.14 11.00
CA PRO A 45 19.90 13.55 12.35
C PRO A 45 20.15 15.06 12.46
N LYS A 46 20.46 15.75 11.36
CA LYS A 46 20.70 17.20 11.36
C LYS A 46 19.41 18.02 11.34
N THR A 47 18.31 17.48 10.82
CA THR A 47 17.07 18.25 10.61
C THR A 47 15.87 17.69 11.38
N GLY A 48 15.99 16.50 11.97
CA GLY A 48 14.86 15.78 12.58
C GLY A 48 13.75 15.39 11.60
N LYS A 49 13.95 15.62 10.29
CA LYS A 49 12.95 15.38 9.25
C LYS A 49 13.18 14.03 8.59
N VAL A 50 12.08 13.37 8.24
CA VAL A 50 12.08 12.13 7.48
C VAL A 50 12.74 12.34 6.11
N ILE A 51 13.74 11.52 5.79
CA ILE A 51 14.41 11.58 4.50
C ILE A 51 13.45 11.04 3.43
N LYS A 52 12.97 11.91 2.54
CA LYS A 52 11.98 11.54 1.51
C LYS A 52 12.47 10.39 0.61
N LYS A 53 13.76 10.42 0.26
CA LYS A 53 14.49 9.42 -0.54
C LYS A 53 15.40 8.54 0.33
N ALA A 54 14.94 8.11 1.50
CA ALA A 54 15.68 7.13 2.30
C ALA A 54 15.76 5.80 1.55
N GLU A 55 16.96 5.22 1.48
CA GLU A 55 17.19 3.87 0.97
C GLU A 55 17.00 2.81 2.06
N ASP A 56 16.86 3.25 3.32
CA ASP A 56 16.68 2.40 4.49
C ASP A 56 15.49 2.85 5.35
N TYR A 57 14.81 1.88 5.95
CA TYR A 57 13.89 2.08 7.07
C TYR A 57 14.67 2.00 8.38
N GLU A 58 14.36 2.91 9.30
CA GLU A 58 14.94 2.97 10.63
C GLU A 58 13.84 2.81 11.68
N CYS A 59 14.10 1.96 12.67
CA CYS A 59 13.21 1.82 13.82
C CYS A 59 13.47 2.96 14.82
N PRO A 60 12.47 3.79 15.14
CA PRO A 60 12.66 4.93 16.06
C PRO A 60 12.92 4.52 17.51
N SER A 61 12.66 3.26 17.90
CA SER A 61 12.84 2.82 19.30
C SER A 61 14.17 2.12 19.58
N CYS A 62 14.73 1.40 18.61
CA CYS A 62 15.99 0.68 18.81
C CYS A 62 17.09 1.07 17.81
N GLY A 63 16.79 1.97 16.86
CA GLY A 63 17.74 2.39 15.82
C GLY A 63 18.07 1.32 14.78
N PHE A 64 17.31 0.21 14.73
CA PHE A 64 17.53 -0.85 13.74
C PHE A 64 17.27 -0.32 12.33
N LYS A 65 18.22 -0.54 11.41
CA LYS A 65 18.12 -0.14 10.01
C LYS A 65 17.92 -1.37 9.13
N GLN A 66 17.02 -1.25 8.16
CA GLN A 66 16.76 -2.27 7.17
C GLN A 66 16.61 -1.65 5.78
N ALA A 67 17.20 -2.29 4.77
CA ALA A 67 17.13 -1.80 3.41
C ALA A 67 15.69 -1.72 2.92
N LYS A 68 15.37 -0.63 2.23
CA LYS A 68 14.05 -0.39 1.62
C LYS A 68 13.66 -1.50 0.67
N ALA A 69 14.63 -2.08 -0.06
CA ALA A 69 14.36 -3.16 -1.00
C ALA A 69 13.86 -4.44 -0.29
N ASP A 70 14.39 -4.80 0.86
CA ASP A 70 13.96 -5.97 1.61
C ASP A 70 12.61 -5.73 2.27
N VAL A 71 12.46 -4.56 2.91
CA VAL A 71 11.16 -4.14 3.46
C VAL A 71 10.08 -4.16 2.38
N GLU A 72 10.33 -3.56 1.21
CA GLU A 72 9.34 -3.50 0.14
C GLU A 72 8.94 -4.85 -0.45
N LYS A 73 9.78 -5.90 -0.29
CA LYS A 73 9.42 -7.28 -0.66
C LYS A 73 8.50 -7.92 0.37
N ASP A 74 8.75 -7.69 1.66
CA ASP A 74 7.91 -8.22 2.74
C ASP A 74 6.58 -7.46 2.89
N LEU A 75 6.50 -6.23 2.38
CA LEU A 75 5.29 -5.41 2.45
C LEU A 75 4.15 -6.01 1.62
N ARG A 76 3.05 -6.28 2.32
CA ARG A 76 1.77 -6.68 1.72
C ARG A 76 0.80 -5.49 1.70
N VAL A 77 0.06 -5.39 0.61
CA VAL A 77 -1.05 -4.46 0.43
C VAL A 77 -2.32 -5.19 0.81
N GLU A 78 -2.96 -4.74 1.87
CA GLU A 78 -4.29 -5.19 2.25
C GLU A 78 -5.31 -4.39 1.46
N VAL A 79 -6.27 -5.08 0.83
CA VAL A 79 -7.27 -4.49 -0.04
C VAL A 79 -8.63 -5.02 0.36
N ILE A 80 -9.52 -4.13 0.79
CA ILE A 80 -10.96 -4.37 0.84
C ILE A 80 -11.56 -3.73 -0.39
N TYR A 81 -12.25 -4.50 -1.21
CA TYR A 81 -12.86 -4.01 -2.43
C TYR A 81 -14.31 -4.47 -2.55
N LYS A 82 -15.12 -3.60 -3.12
CA LYS A 82 -16.43 -3.87 -3.67
C LYS A 82 -16.26 -3.83 -5.18
N CYS A 83 -16.46 -4.98 -5.81
CA CYS A 83 -16.21 -5.16 -7.22
C CYS A 83 -17.13 -4.23 -8.03
N PRO A 84 -16.60 -3.38 -8.93
CA PRO A 84 -17.44 -2.52 -9.76
C PRO A 84 -18.26 -3.28 -10.79
N TYR A 85 -17.91 -4.54 -11.06
CA TYR A 85 -18.56 -5.38 -12.08
C TYR A 85 -19.67 -6.26 -11.50
N CYS A 86 -19.39 -6.97 -10.41
CA CYS A 86 -20.35 -7.88 -9.77
C CYS A 86 -20.92 -7.37 -8.44
N GLN A 87 -20.48 -6.20 -7.95
CA GLN A 87 -20.85 -5.62 -6.64
C GLN A 87 -20.50 -6.47 -5.41
N HIS A 88 -19.79 -7.58 -5.61
CA HIS A 88 -19.29 -8.42 -4.52
C HIS A 88 -18.26 -7.68 -3.66
N GLU A 89 -18.40 -7.81 -2.35
CA GLU A 89 -17.48 -7.27 -1.37
C GLU A 89 -16.51 -8.37 -0.94
N GLY A 90 -15.22 -8.16 -1.18
CA GLY A 90 -14.17 -9.11 -0.85
C GLY A 90 -12.94 -8.42 -0.28
N GLU A 91 -12.15 -9.21 0.43
CA GLU A 91 -10.83 -8.81 0.91
C GLU A 91 -9.75 -9.63 0.22
N THR A 92 -8.69 -8.96 -0.22
CA THR A 92 -7.55 -9.60 -0.88
C THR A 92 -6.24 -8.94 -0.48
N THR A 93 -5.18 -9.72 -0.45
CA THR A 93 -3.83 -9.23 -0.17
C THR A 93 -2.98 -9.36 -1.42
N THR A 94 -2.30 -8.28 -1.81
CA THR A 94 -1.34 -8.31 -2.92
C THR A 94 0.02 -7.84 -2.49
N GLU A 95 1.06 -8.21 -3.23
CA GLU A 95 2.41 -7.71 -2.99
C GLU A 95 2.50 -6.19 -3.26
N HIS A 96 3.41 -5.48 -2.59
CA HIS A 96 3.67 -4.06 -2.81
C HIS A 96 4.41 -3.78 -4.15
N VAL A 97 4.09 -4.51 -5.21
CA VAL A 97 4.66 -4.33 -6.55
C VAL A 97 3.69 -3.54 -7.42
N ARG A 98 4.06 -2.32 -7.77
CA ARG A 98 3.27 -1.52 -8.73
C ARG A 98 3.58 -1.98 -10.14
N LYS A 99 2.54 -2.41 -10.86
CA LYS A 99 2.61 -2.72 -12.28
C LYS A 99 1.88 -1.64 -13.07
N THR A 100 2.30 -1.38 -14.31
CA THR A 100 1.61 -0.42 -15.17
C THR A 100 0.31 -1.03 -15.66
N TRP A 101 -0.82 -0.55 -15.13
CA TRP A 101 -2.16 -0.96 -15.54
C TRP A 101 -2.86 0.21 -16.23
N GLN A 102 -3.29 0.01 -17.48
CA GLN A 102 -3.97 1.05 -18.27
C GLN A 102 -3.22 2.41 -18.30
N GLY A 103 -1.89 2.35 -18.40
CA GLY A 103 -1.02 3.54 -18.44
C GLY A 103 -0.77 4.22 -17.08
N VAL A 104 -1.23 3.63 -15.98
CA VAL A 104 -1.05 4.15 -14.61
C VAL A 104 -0.43 3.08 -13.70
N PRO A 105 0.63 3.41 -12.94
CA PRO A 105 1.20 2.47 -11.97
C PRO A 105 0.18 2.17 -10.87
N SER A 106 -0.21 0.90 -10.79
CA SER A 106 -1.29 0.41 -9.94
C SER A 106 -0.94 -0.92 -9.30
N PHE A 107 -1.53 -1.20 -8.13
CA PHE A 107 -1.55 -2.56 -7.59
C PHE A 107 -2.66 -3.32 -8.31
N ILE A 108 -2.34 -4.43 -8.96
CA ILE A 108 -3.31 -5.23 -9.72
C ILE A 108 -3.69 -6.41 -8.84
N PHE A 109 -4.99 -6.56 -8.60
CA PHE A 109 -5.56 -7.72 -7.94
C PHE A 109 -6.73 -8.27 -8.78
N GLU A 110 -7.07 -9.53 -8.56
CA GLU A 110 -8.19 -10.19 -9.23
C GLU A 110 -9.36 -10.33 -8.25
N CYS A 111 -10.56 -10.04 -8.73
CA CYS A 111 -11.76 -10.28 -7.95
C CYS A 111 -11.99 -11.79 -7.79
N GLN A 112 -12.20 -12.25 -6.56
CA GLN A 112 -12.44 -13.67 -6.25
C GLN A 112 -13.71 -14.24 -6.88
N GLU A 113 -14.73 -13.40 -7.13
CA GLU A 113 -16.02 -13.87 -7.66
C GLU A 113 -16.07 -13.82 -9.19
N CYS A 114 -15.71 -12.69 -9.82
CA CYS A 114 -15.80 -12.53 -11.27
C CYS A 114 -14.48 -12.72 -12.02
N GLY A 115 -13.36 -12.89 -11.32
CA GLY A 115 -12.02 -13.06 -11.93
C GLY A 115 -11.47 -11.79 -12.62
N GLN A 116 -12.15 -10.66 -12.47
CA GLN A 116 -11.81 -9.43 -13.20
C GLN A 116 -10.66 -8.68 -12.52
N LYS A 117 -9.71 -8.18 -13.32
CA LYS A 117 -8.52 -7.47 -12.84
C LYS A 117 -8.86 -6.03 -12.48
N ILE A 118 -8.59 -5.66 -11.23
CA ILE A 118 -8.85 -4.34 -10.68
C ILE A 118 -7.52 -3.69 -10.30
N GLY A 119 -7.32 -2.45 -10.76
CA GLY A 119 -6.10 -1.68 -10.53
C GLY A 119 -6.28 -0.59 -9.47
N ILE A 120 -5.49 -0.63 -8.41
CA ILE A 120 -5.44 0.40 -7.37
C ILE A 120 -4.39 1.45 -7.74
N THR A 121 -4.80 2.57 -8.33
CA THR A 121 -3.88 3.64 -8.73
C THR A 121 -3.54 4.54 -7.52
N LYS A 122 -2.42 5.28 -7.50
CA LYS A 122 -2.00 6.12 -6.35
C LYS A 122 -2.51 7.58 -6.39
N LYS A 123 -2.98 8.08 -7.52
CA LYS A 123 -3.39 9.47 -7.70
C LYS A 123 -4.60 9.55 -8.63
N MET A 124 -5.32 10.67 -8.54
CA MET A 124 -6.39 11.25 -9.37
C MET A 124 -6.22 11.14 -10.91
N LYS A 125 -5.73 10.02 -11.42
CA LYS A 125 -5.70 9.69 -12.84
C LYS A 125 -6.72 8.59 -13.04
N SER A 126 -7.87 8.99 -13.55
CA SER A 126 -8.80 8.06 -14.19
C SER A 126 -7.99 7.27 -15.22
N PRO A 127 -8.14 5.94 -15.29
CA PRO A 127 -7.61 5.20 -16.43
C PRO A 127 -8.14 5.88 -17.69
N LYS A 128 -7.25 6.17 -18.66
CA LYS A 128 -7.67 6.65 -19.98
C LYS A 128 -8.45 5.50 -20.63
N LYS A 129 -9.76 5.43 -20.39
CA LYS A 129 -10.67 4.58 -21.18
C LYS A 129 -10.35 4.93 -22.64
N LYS A 130 -9.80 3.97 -23.39
CA LYS A 130 -9.61 4.16 -24.83
C LYS A 130 -11.00 4.45 -25.38
N LYS A 131 -11.13 5.64 -25.97
CA LYS A 131 -12.32 6.11 -26.67
C LYS A 131 -12.54 5.25 -27.90
#